data_AF-A0A9P6YYV6-F1
#
_entry.id   AF-A0A9P6YYV6-F1
#
_cell.length_a   1.000
_cell.length_b   1.000
_cell.length_c   1.000
_cell.angle_alpha   90.00
_cell.angle_beta   90.00
_cell.angle_gamma   90.00
#
_symmetry.space_group_name_H-M   'P 1'
#
loop_
_entity.id
_entity.type
_entity.pdbx_description
1 polymer ?
#
loop_
_entity_poly.entity_id
_entity_poly.type
_entity_poly.pdbx_seq_one_letter_code
_entity_poly.pdbx_strand_id
1 'polypeptide(L)'
;MWDTRTSPNMKMRNLKQQFSILTSNMIHLTIKRACQLLEVKTYFDPEITISAFVKGKETDGFFFNKQAKSNTLLNSVPTDQAMKLFNCFFQFHPLCILLNKTKLFESYWNDSVEPLLLSVIYGTAVNIGQHVLEGKPFSVCQPIRKRNPFLDYAYTLFEHVYTNRLISLGNYQAIIILSLYEIKFGLAKHGMTMLSLSYMMATELGIFDANEIFRSMDLIDRELLVTTYWAAFRTTSYGCLERE
;
A
#
# COMPACT_ATOMS: atom_id res chain seq x y z
N MET A 1 -2.46 29.64 -9.40
CA MET A 1 -1.44 30.70 -9.60
C MET A 1 -0.17 30.20 -8.91
N TRP A 2 0.83 29.76 -9.68
CA TRP A 2 2.00 29.05 -9.15
C TRP A 2 3.03 30.07 -8.68
N ASP A 3 3.41 30.00 -7.39
CA ASP A 3 4.39 30.91 -6.80
C ASP A 3 5.79 30.61 -7.37
N THR A 4 6.31 31.55 -8.16
CA THR A 4 7.53 31.39 -8.97
C THR A 4 8.83 31.67 -8.20
N ARG A 5 8.79 31.83 -6.87
CA ARG A 5 9.94 32.25 -6.05
C ARG A 5 10.67 31.13 -5.31
N THR A 6 10.89 29.98 -5.94
CA THR A 6 11.84 28.99 -5.39
C THR A 6 13.27 29.32 -5.80
N SER A 7 14.18 29.46 -4.83
CA SER A 7 15.58 29.79 -5.10
C SER A 7 16.23 28.75 -6.03
N PRO A 8 17.20 29.14 -6.88
CA PRO A 8 17.89 28.20 -7.79
C PRO A 8 18.46 26.99 -7.06
N ASN A 9 18.93 27.19 -5.82
CA ASN A 9 19.45 26.14 -4.95
C ASN A 9 18.37 25.15 -4.49
N MET A 10 17.15 25.62 -4.20
CA MET A 10 16.01 24.72 -3.91
C MET A 10 15.64 23.87 -5.13
N LYS A 11 15.59 24.48 -6.33
CA LYS A 11 15.30 23.75 -7.57
C LYS A 11 16.35 22.67 -7.85
N MET A 12 17.63 23.01 -7.70
CA MET A 12 18.74 22.07 -7.86
C MET A 12 18.67 20.93 -6.83
N ARG A 13 18.30 21.23 -5.59
CA ARG A 13 18.15 20.22 -4.52
C ARG A 13 16.98 19.28 -4.80
N ASN A 14 15.83 19.81 -5.24
CA ASN A 14 14.68 19.00 -5.67
C ASN A 14 15.03 18.13 -6.89
N LEU A 15 15.73 18.67 -7.88
CA LEU A 15 16.20 17.90 -9.04
C LEU A 15 17.14 16.77 -8.63
N LYS A 16 18.09 17.02 -7.73
CA LYS A 16 18.98 15.99 -7.19
C LYS A 16 18.20 14.91 -6.44
N GLN A 17 17.20 15.29 -5.64
CA GLN A 17 16.37 14.35 -4.90
C GLN A 17 15.51 13.51 -5.86
N GLN A 18 14.89 14.13 -6.86
CA GLN A 18 14.15 13.43 -7.91
C GLN A 18 15.04 12.49 -8.71
N PHE A 19 16.23 12.93 -9.12
CA PHE A 19 17.21 12.09 -9.81
C PHE A 19 17.62 10.89 -8.96
N SER A 20 17.94 11.12 -7.68
CA SER A 20 18.34 10.05 -6.75
C SER A 20 17.21 9.03 -6.54
N ILE A 21 15.96 9.49 -6.42
CA ILE A 21 14.78 8.62 -6.38
C ILE A 21 14.67 7.82 -7.68
N LEU A 22 14.76 8.47 -8.84
CA LEU A 22 14.69 7.83 -10.16
C LEU A 22 15.78 6.76 -10.35
N THR A 23 17.03 7.07 -9.98
CA THR A 23 18.14 6.13 -10.03
C THR A 23 17.94 4.96 -9.08
N SER A 24 17.49 5.20 -7.85
CA SER A 24 17.15 4.14 -6.89
C SER A 24 16.08 3.20 -7.46
N ASN A 25 15.02 3.75 -8.06
CA ASN A 25 13.97 2.96 -8.69
C ASN A 25 14.49 2.15 -9.88
N MET A 26 15.33 2.75 -10.73
CA MET A 26 15.93 2.05 -11.87
C MET A 26 16.82 0.90 -11.40
N ILE A 27 17.63 1.10 -10.35
CA ILE A 27 18.44 0.04 -9.74
C ILE A 27 17.53 -1.05 -9.16
N HIS A 28 16.47 -0.69 -8.44
CA HIS A 28 15.53 -1.65 -7.88
C HIS A 28 14.82 -2.47 -8.97
N LEU A 29 14.36 -1.83 -10.04
CA LEU A 29 13.79 -2.48 -11.22
C LEU A 29 14.82 -3.40 -11.90
N THR A 30 16.08 -2.97 -12.00
CA THR A 30 17.15 -3.75 -12.63
C THR A 30 17.50 -4.97 -11.80
N ILE A 31 17.61 -4.82 -10.48
CA ILE A 31 17.82 -5.94 -9.54
C ILE A 31 16.63 -6.90 -9.62
N LYS A 32 15.39 -6.39 -9.58
CA LYS A 32 14.19 -7.22 -9.71
C LYS A 32 14.17 -7.99 -11.03
N ARG A 33 14.48 -7.31 -12.15
CA ARG A 33 14.58 -7.92 -13.49
C ARG A 33 15.69 -8.98 -13.55
N ALA A 34 16.86 -8.69 -12.99
CA ALA A 34 17.99 -9.62 -12.95
C ALA A 34 17.65 -10.85 -12.09
N CYS A 35 17.06 -10.66 -10.90
CA CYS A 35 16.61 -11.77 -10.06
C CYS A 35 15.55 -12.63 -10.76
N GLN A 36 14.65 -12.04 -11.54
CA GLN A 36 13.65 -12.77 -12.32
C GLN A 36 14.24 -13.55 -13.49
N LEU A 37 15.16 -12.94 -14.26
CA LEU A 37 15.88 -13.58 -15.36
C LEU A 37 16.77 -14.73 -14.88
N LEU A 38 17.33 -14.61 -13.68
CA LEU A 38 18.18 -15.62 -13.05
C LEU A 38 17.38 -16.67 -12.26
N GLU A 39 16.05 -16.68 -12.36
CA GLU A 39 15.13 -17.59 -11.65
C GLU A 39 15.32 -17.62 -10.12
N VAL A 40 15.79 -16.52 -9.53
CA VAL A 40 15.99 -16.43 -8.09
C VAL A 40 14.61 -16.50 -7.41
N LYS A 41 14.40 -17.56 -6.62
CA LYS A 41 13.10 -17.85 -5.97
C LYS A 41 12.75 -16.86 -4.86
N THR A 42 13.74 -16.16 -4.32
CA THR A 42 13.58 -15.28 -3.17
C THR A 42 14.43 -14.01 -3.30
N TYR A 43 13.93 -12.86 -2.85
CA TYR A 43 14.70 -11.62 -2.84
C TYR A 43 14.49 -10.84 -1.53
N PHE A 44 15.48 -10.05 -1.14
CA PHE A 44 15.32 -9.05 -0.09
C PHE A 44 14.94 -7.73 -0.75
N ASP A 45 13.80 -7.17 -0.36
CA ASP A 45 13.40 -5.85 -0.81
C ASP A 45 14.29 -4.80 -0.11
N PRO A 46 15.11 -4.03 -0.84
CA PRO A 46 16.07 -3.12 -0.22
C PRO A 46 15.40 -2.05 0.65
N GLU A 47 14.24 -1.52 0.29
CA GLU A 47 13.56 -0.46 1.05
C GLU A 47 13.02 -0.99 2.38
N ILE A 48 12.37 -2.16 2.34
CA ILE A 48 11.86 -2.84 3.54
C ILE A 48 13.03 -3.32 4.41
N THR A 49 14.09 -3.85 3.79
CA THR A 49 15.28 -4.35 4.48
C THR A 49 16.05 -3.22 5.15
N ILE A 50 16.27 -2.09 4.48
CA ILE A 50 16.88 -0.89 5.09
C ILE A 50 16.01 -0.39 6.24
N SER A 51 14.68 -0.33 6.07
CA SER A 51 13.76 0.09 7.14
C SER A 51 13.82 -0.83 8.36
N ALA A 52 14.00 -2.13 8.14
CA ALA A 52 14.22 -3.13 9.18
C ALA A 52 15.58 -2.99 9.89
N PHE A 53 16.65 -2.66 9.16
CA PHE A 53 17.99 -2.50 9.73
C PHE A 53 18.20 -1.17 10.47
N VAL A 54 17.48 -0.11 10.09
CA VAL A 54 17.60 1.23 10.69
C VAL A 54 16.90 1.32 12.05
N LYS A 55 16.00 0.40 12.40
CA LYS A 55 15.27 0.41 13.67
C LYS A 55 15.43 -0.90 14.44
N GLY A 56 15.70 -0.77 15.75
CA GLY A 56 16.09 -1.85 16.64
C GLY A 56 15.09 -3.02 16.70
N LYS A 57 15.61 -4.20 17.03
CA LYS A 57 14.87 -5.45 17.21
C LYS A 57 13.85 -5.33 18.34
N GLU A 58 12.58 -5.12 18.00
CA GLU A 58 11.48 -5.53 18.87
C GLU A 58 10.98 -6.89 18.40
N THR A 59 11.36 -7.92 19.15
CA THR A 59 10.99 -9.31 18.90
C THR A 59 9.61 -9.61 19.49
N ASP A 60 8.54 -9.32 18.74
CA ASP A 60 7.20 -9.79 19.09
C ASP A 60 6.77 -10.91 18.13
N GLY A 61 7.11 -12.15 18.51
CA GLY A 61 6.89 -13.38 17.72
C GLY A 61 5.44 -13.91 17.70
N PHE A 62 4.42 -13.06 17.78
CA PHE A 62 3.04 -13.51 18.02
C PHE A 62 2.14 -13.63 16.76
N PHE A 63 2.65 -13.35 15.56
CA PHE A 63 1.77 -13.01 14.42
C PHE A 63 1.14 -14.18 13.63
N PHE A 64 1.33 -15.47 13.95
CA PHE A 64 1.10 -16.54 12.94
C PHE A 64 0.08 -17.66 13.21
N ASN A 65 -0.68 -17.67 14.30
CA ASN A 65 -1.37 -18.92 14.68
C ASN A 65 -2.90 -19.02 14.57
N LYS A 66 -3.63 -18.06 13.99
CA LYS A 66 -5.09 -18.25 13.83
C LYS A 66 -5.60 -17.88 12.44
N GLN A 67 -5.96 -18.93 11.68
CA GLN A 67 -6.83 -18.83 10.52
C GLN A 67 -8.22 -18.39 10.99
N ALA A 68 -8.54 -17.11 10.83
CA ALA A 68 -9.88 -16.60 11.12
C ALA A 68 -10.80 -16.82 9.89
N LYS A 69 -12.10 -17.02 10.13
CA LYS A 69 -13.14 -17.22 9.10
C LYS A 69 -13.68 -15.87 8.60
N SER A 70 -14.07 -15.86 7.31
CA SER A 70 -14.25 -14.69 6.44
C SER A 70 -15.14 -13.53 6.94
N ASN A 71 -16.34 -13.78 7.51
CA ASN A 71 -17.30 -12.69 7.79
C ASN A 71 -17.18 -12.05 9.19
N THR A 72 -16.41 -12.66 10.09
CA THR A 72 -16.08 -12.11 11.42
C THR A 72 -14.60 -11.78 11.55
N LEU A 73 -13.86 -11.82 10.44
CA LEU A 73 -12.40 -11.76 10.42
C LEU A 73 -11.87 -10.51 11.11
N LEU A 74 -12.36 -9.33 10.72
CA LEU A 74 -11.92 -8.04 11.24
C LEU A 74 -12.36 -7.82 12.70
N ASN A 75 -13.62 -8.14 13.01
CA ASN A 75 -14.19 -7.95 14.35
C ASN A 75 -13.69 -8.99 15.36
N SER A 76 -13.06 -10.07 14.89
CA SER A 76 -12.45 -11.09 15.75
C SER A 76 -11.02 -10.74 16.19
N VAL A 77 -10.41 -9.71 15.62
CA VAL A 77 -9.06 -9.28 15.98
C VAL A 77 -9.13 -8.46 17.28
N PRO A 78 -8.47 -8.89 18.37
CA PRO A 78 -8.40 -8.10 19.59
C PRO A 78 -7.76 -6.74 19.33
N THR A 79 -8.22 -5.70 20.02
CA THR A 79 -7.75 -4.32 19.86
C THR A 79 -6.23 -4.19 19.98
N ASP A 80 -5.60 -4.88 20.94
CA ASP A 80 -4.15 -4.88 21.10
C ASP A 80 -3.44 -5.43 19.85
N GLN A 81 -4.00 -6.46 19.23
CA GLN A 81 -3.45 -7.05 18.00
C GLN A 81 -3.65 -6.11 16.82
N ALA A 82 -4.81 -5.46 16.70
CA ALA A 82 -5.08 -4.45 15.70
C ALA A 82 -4.08 -3.28 15.79
N MET A 83 -3.81 -2.78 17.00
CA MET A 83 -2.83 -1.72 17.24
C MET A 83 -1.42 -2.12 16.80
N LYS A 84 -1.01 -3.36 17.10
CA LYS A 84 0.29 -3.88 16.63
C LYS A 84 0.36 -3.97 15.10
N LEU A 85 -0.72 -4.38 14.43
CA LEU A 85 -0.79 -4.42 12.97
C LEU A 85 -0.72 -3.02 12.35
N PHE A 86 -1.43 -2.04 12.89
CA PHE A 86 -1.32 -0.65 12.46
C PHE A 86 0.11 -0.13 12.62
N ASN A 87 0.73 -0.37 13.78
CA ASN A 87 2.10 0.06 14.02
C ASN A 87 3.08 -0.60 13.04
N CYS A 88 2.96 -1.90 12.80
CA CYS A 88 3.74 -2.61 11.79
C CYS A 88 3.56 -2.00 10.39
N PHE A 89 2.32 -1.69 9.99
CA PHE A 89 2.04 -1.05 8.71
C PHE A 89 2.73 0.32 8.59
N PHE A 90 2.53 1.22 9.55
CA PHE A 90 3.12 2.56 9.51
C PHE A 90 4.64 2.57 9.69
N GLN A 91 5.21 1.49 10.23
CA GLN A 91 6.65 1.39 10.44
C GLN A 91 7.39 0.86 9.22
N PHE A 92 6.81 -0.11 8.49
CA PHE A 92 7.53 -0.86 7.46
C PHE A 92 6.89 -0.78 6.07
N HIS A 93 5.62 -0.43 5.96
CA HIS A 93 4.94 -0.43 4.66
C HIS A 93 5.30 0.84 3.87
N PRO A 94 5.86 0.72 2.64
CA PRO A 94 6.29 1.90 1.86
C PRO A 94 5.12 2.81 1.47
N LEU A 95 3.91 2.26 1.38
CA LEU A 95 2.67 3.01 1.08
C LEU A 95 1.97 3.58 2.32
N CYS A 96 2.59 3.54 3.50
CA CYS A 96 1.96 4.11 4.69
C CYS A 96 1.72 5.62 4.61
N ILE A 97 2.48 6.33 3.78
CA ILE A 97 2.32 7.76 3.48
C ILE A 97 0.97 8.10 2.85
N LEU A 98 0.28 7.11 2.26
CA LEU A 98 -1.03 7.30 1.66
C LEU A 98 -2.13 7.48 2.71
N LEU A 99 -1.85 7.19 3.98
CA LEU A 99 -2.79 7.25 5.09
C LEU A 99 -2.32 8.24 6.16
N ASN A 100 -3.26 8.93 6.80
CA ASN A 100 -2.96 9.67 8.01
C ASN A 100 -3.15 8.75 9.24
N LYS A 101 -2.05 8.46 9.94
CA LYS A 101 -2.04 7.58 11.12
C LYS A 101 -3.01 8.03 12.21
N THR A 102 -3.08 9.32 12.50
CA THR A 102 -3.94 9.87 13.56
C THR A 102 -5.42 9.73 13.19
N LYS A 103 -5.80 10.16 11.98
CA LYS A 103 -7.19 10.02 11.50
C LYS A 103 -7.63 8.57 11.44
N LEU A 104 -6.75 7.66 11.01
CA LEU A 104 -7.08 6.23 10.96
C LEU A 104 -7.35 5.65 12.35
N PHE A 105 -6.56 6.03 13.36
CA PHE A 105 -6.84 5.60 14.74
C PHE A 105 -8.12 6.18 15.28
N GLU A 106 -8.40 7.46 15.03
CA GLU A 106 -9.65 8.09 15.40
C GLU A 106 -10.84 7.35 14.79
N SER A 107 -10.82 7.10 13.48
CA SER A 107 -11.85 6.32 12.80
C SER A 107 -11.95 4.89 13.33
N TYR A 108 -10.84 4.26 13.72
CA TYR A 108 -10.85 2.91 14.29
C TYR A 108 -11.55 2.86 15.64
N TRP A 109 -11.26 3.82 16.52
CA TRP A 109 -11.92 3.91 17.83
C TRP A 109 -13.41 4.29 17.73
N ASN A 110 -13.80 4.92 16.63
CA ASN A 110 -15.19 5.27 16.33
C ASN A 110 -15.92 4.21 15.48
N ASP A 111 -15.33 3.04 15.25
CA ASP A 111 -15.87 1.96 14.40
C ASP A 111 -16.29 2.43 12.98
N SER A 112 -15.62 3.46 12.45
CA SER A 112 -15.97 4.12 11.19
C SER A 112 -14.98 3.86 10.06
N VAL A 113 -13.97 3.01 10.27
CA VAL A 113 -13.00 2.66 9.21
C VAL A 113 -13.65 1.74 8.19
N GLU A 114 -13.40 1.99 6.91
CA GLU A 114 -13.86 1.10 5.86
C GLU A 114 -13.27 -0.32 6.03
N PRO A 115 -14.11 -1.38 5.96
CA PRO A 115 -13.64 -2.76 6.12
C PRO A 115 -12.54 -3.15 5.13
N LEU A 116 -12.61 -2.65 3.89
CA LEU A 116 -11.61 -2.93 2.87
C LEU A 116 -10.24 -2.37 3.29
N LEU A 117 -10.22 -1.14 3.83
CA LEU A 117 -8.99 -0.51 4.30
C LEU A 117 -8.36 -1.29 5.46
N LEU A 118 -9.15 -1.70 6.46
CA LEU A 118 -8.67 -2.53 7.57
C LEU A 118 -8.08 -3.86 7.08
N SER A 119 -8.79 -4.53 6.17
CA SER A 119 -8.37 -5.83 5.64
C SER A 119 -7.04 -5.72 4.88
N VAL A 120 -6.87 -4.66 4.08
CA VAL A 120 -5.62 -4.41 3.36
C VAL A 120 -4.48 -4.07 4.32
N ILE A 121 -4.71 -3.23 5.32
CA ILE A 121 -3.68 -2.88 6.32
C ILE A 121 -3.23 -4.12 7.09
N TYR A 122 -4.17 -4.90 7.63
CA TYR A 122 -3.84 -6.13 8.36
C TYR A 122 -3.16 -7.15 7.46
N GLY A 123 -3.65 -7.31 6.22
CA GLY A 123 -3.10 -8.25 5.26
C GLY A 123 -1.65 -7.94 4.88
N THR A 124 -1.39 -6.69 4.50
CA THR A 124 -0.05 -6.26 4.10
C THR A 124 0.91 -6.19 5.30
N ALA A 125 0.43 -5.75 6.47
CA ALA A 125 1.24 -5.71 7.70
C ALA A 125 1.66 -7.09 8.17
N VAL A 126 0.74 -8.07 8.18
CA VAL A 126 1.09 -9.46 8.51
C VAL A 126 2.16 -9.96 7.55
N ASN A 127 2.00 -9.75 6.24
CA ASN A 127 2.98 -10.25 5.28
C ASN A 127 4.35 -9.61 5.47
N ILE A 128 4.43 -8.28 5.50
CA ILE A 128 5.70 -7.56 5.68
C ILE A 128 6.32 -7.87 7.05
N GLY A 129 5.51 -7.97 8.10
CA GLY A 129 5.94 -8.31 9.46
C GLY A 129 6.62 -9.68 9.53
N GLN A 130 6.13 -10.72 8.85
CA GLN A 130 6.82 -12.03 8.82
C GLN A 130 8.22 -11.88 8.23
N HIS A 131 8.35 -11.13 7.13
CA HIS A 131 9.61 -11.01 6.42
C HIS A 131 10.63 -10.14 7.17
N VAL A 132 10.18 -9.05 7.78
CA VAL A 132 11.02 -8.11 8.54
C VAL A 132 11.47 -8.70 9.87
N LEU A 133 10.53 -9.26 10.66
CA LEU A 133 10.83 -9.72 12.01
C LEU A 133 11.54 -11.08 12.03
N GLU A 134 11.23 -11.97 11.07
CA GLU A 134 11.87 -13.29 10.99
C GLU A 134 13.13 -13.29 10.12
N GLY A 135 13.48 -12.15 9.50
CA GLY A 135 14.64 -12.02 8.61
C GLY A 135 14.57 -12.91 7.37
N LYS A 136 13.37 -13.32 6.96
CA LYS A 136 13.15 -14.22 5.83
C LYS A 136 13.02 -13.44 4.53
N PRO A 137 13.70 -13.85 3.45
CA PRO A 137 13.55 -13.17 2.16
C PRO A 137 12.12 -13.31 1.66
N PHE A 138 11.66 -12.32 0.87
CA PHE A 138 10.39 -12.41 0.18
C PHE A 138 10.46 -13.53 -0.86
N SER A 139 9.50 -14.46 -0.82
CA SER A 139 9.32 -15.39 -1.93
C SER A 139 8.74 -14.62 -3.10
N VAL A 140 9.33 -14.80 -4.29
CA VAL A 140 8.80 -14.19 -5.52
C VAL A 140 7.39 -14.74 -5.83
N CYS A 141 7.08 -15.96 -5.37
CA CYS A 141 5.73 -16.52 -5.36
C CYS A 141 5.40 -17.04 -3.96
N GLN A 142 4.39 -16.48 -3.31
CA GLN A 142 3.77 -17.20 -2.19
C GLN A 142 2.85 -18.29 -2.78
N PRO A 143 3.02 -19.57 -2.41
CA PRO A 143 2.09 -20.60 -2.85
C PRO A 143 0.68 -20.24 -2.39
N ILE A 144 -0.28 -20.34 -3.32
CA ILE A 144 -1.72 -20.03 -3.14
C ILE A 144 -2.30 -20.63 -1.84
N ARG A 145 -1.72 -21.74 -1.36
CA ARG A 145 -2.15 -22.49 -0.17
C ARG A 145 -1.79 -21.87 1.20
N LYS A 146 -1.02 -20.77 1.26
CA LYS A 146 -0.73 -20.03 2.52
C LYS A 146 -1.14 -18.55 2.41
N ARG A 147 -2.18 -18.25 1.66
CA ARG A 147 -2.63 -16.86 1.52
C ARG A 147 -3.15 -16.30 2.85
N ASN A 148 -2.83 -15.03 3.04
CA ASN A 148 -3.24 -14.27 4.19
C ASN A 148 -4.77 -14.10 4.17
N PRO A 149 -5.49 -14.54 5.21
CA PRO A 149 -6.96 -14.50 5.21
C PRO A 149 -7.51 -13.07 5.11
N PHE A 150 -6.76 -12.06 5.59
CA PHE A 150 -7.13 -10.66 5.42
C PHE A 150 -7.03 -10.20 3.97
N LEU A 151 -6.08 -10.73 3.18
CA LEU A 151 -5.99 -10.40 1.76
C LEU A 151 -7.08 -11.11 0.96
N ASP A 152 -7.38 -12.37 1.28
CA ASP A 152 -8.49 -13.10 0.64
C ASP A 152 -9.83 -12.37 0.86
N TYR A 153 -10.07 -11.92 2.10
CA TYR A 153 -11.25 -11.12 2.42
C TYR A 153 -11.23 -9.74 1.75
N ALA A 154 -10.05 -9.12 1.59
CA ALA A 154 -9.93 -7.85 0.88
C ALA A 154 -10.37 -7.94 -0.59
N TYR A 155 -10.12 -9.05 -1.29
CA TYR A 155 -10.62 -9.21 -2.66
C TYR A 155 -12.15 -9.35 -2.70
N THR A 156 -12.75 -10.06 -1.75
CA THR A 156 -14.23 -10.13 -1.63
C THR A 156 -14.83 -8.75 -1.37
N LEU A 157 -14.20 -7.97 -0.49
CA LEU A 157 -14.61 -6.60 -0.21
C LEU A 157 -14.40 -5.66 -1.41
N PHE A 158 -13.32 -5.84 -2.18
CA PHE A 158 -13.09 -5.08 -3.41
C PHE A 158 -14.21 -5.30 -4.43
N GLU A 159 -14.60 -6.55 -4.67
CA GLU A 159 -15.72 -6.87 -5.56
C GLU A 159 -17.02 -6.22 -5.09
N HIS A 160 -17.27 -6.23 -3.78
CA HIS A 160 -18.43 -5.58 -3.17
C HIS A 160 -18.40 -4.06 -3.34
N VAL A 161 -17.25 -3.42 -3.09
CA VAL A 161 -17.05 -1.96 -3.25
C VAL A 161 -17.27 -1.56 -4.70
N TYR A 162 -16.72 -2.33 -5.64
CA TYR A 162 -16.87 -2.07 -7.07
C TYR A 162 -18.32 -2.22 -7.54
N THR A 163 -18.95 -3.34 -7.20
CA THR A 163 -20.33 -3.67 -7.62
C THR A 163 -21.34 -2.66 -7.09
N ASN A 164 -21.18 -2.24 -5.82
CA ASN A 164 -22.10 -1.31 -5.18
C ASN A 164 -21.68 0.16 -5.29
N ARG A 165 -20.60 0.46 -6.03
CA ARG A 165 -20.03 1.82 -6.17
C ARG A 165 -19.86 2.54 -4.82
N LEU A 166 -19.27 1.86 -3.84
CA LEU A 166 -19.02 2.43 -2.50
C LEU A 166 -17.78 3.34 -2.54
N ILE A 167 -17.93 4.52 -3.12
CA ILE A 167 -16.82 5.42 -3.38
C ILE A 167 -16.54 6.28 -2.15
N SER A 168 -15.38 6.05 -1.55
CA SER A 168 -14.83 6.86 -0.46
C SER A 168 -13.32 6.98 -0.63
N LEU A 169 -12.72 7.96 0.05
CA LEU A 169 -11.25 8.12 0.09
C LEU A 169 -10.58 6.87 0.68
N GLY A 170 -11.12 6.31 1.77
CA GLY A 170 -10.55 5.12 2.42
C GLY A 170 -10.60 3.88 1.52
N ASN A 171 -11.72 3.66 0.80
CA ASN A 171 -11.82 2.58 -0.18
C ASN A 171 -10.86 2.79 -1.37
N TYR A 172 -10.73 4.03 -1.85
CA TYR A 172 -9.78 4.34 -2.93
C TYR A 172 -8.33 4.07 -2.49
N GLN A 173 -7.93 4.56 -1.32
CA GLN A 173 -6.60 4.31 -0.73
C GLN A 173 -6.34 2.81 -0.55
N ALA A 174 -7.32 2.07 -0.03
CA ALA A 174 -7.20 0.63 0.18
C ALA A 174 -6.96 -0.12 -1.15
N ILE A 175 -7.70 0.23 -2.20
CA ILE A 175 -7.55 -0.35 -3.53
C ILE A 175 -6.17 -0.04 -4.10
N ILE A 176 -5.69 1.20 -4.00
CA ILE A 176 -4.34 1.55 -4.46
C ILE A 176 -3.28 0.76 -3.69
N ILE A 177 -3.37 0.68 -2.36
CA ILE A 177 -2.41 -0.07 -1.54
C ILE A 177 -2.41 -1.55 -1.93
N LEU A 178 -3.59 -2.18 -2.06
CA LEU A 178 -3.73 -3.57 -2.45
C LEU A 178 -3.16 -3.82 -3.86
N SER A 179 -3.48 -2.95 -4.81
CA SER A 179 -3.03 -3.10 -6.20
C SER A 179 -1.52 -3.01 -6.34
N LEU A 180 -0.91 -2.03 -5.69
CA LEU A 180 0.54 -1.83 -5.68
C LEU A 180 1.26 -2.97 -4.96
N TYR A 181 0.64 -3.52 -3.90
CA TYR A 181 1.11 -4.72 -3.23
C TYR A 181 1.12 -5.94 -4.18
N GLU A 182 0.04 -6.19 -4.93
CA GLU A 182 -0.03 -7.30 -5.91
C GLU A 182 1.03 -7.16 -7.02
N ILE A 183 1.18 -5.96 -7.57
CA ILE A 183 2.21 -5.65 -8.58
C ILE A 183 3.60 -5.94 -8.02
N LYS A 184 3.85 -5.58 -6.76
CA LYS A 184 5.14 -5.81 -6.11
C LYS A 184 5.46 -7.29 -6.00
N PHE A 185 4.48 -8.12 -5.65
CA PHE A 185 4.63 -9.56 -5.40
C PHE A 185 4.30 -10.48 -6.58
N GLY A 186 4.27 -9.95 -7.80
CA GLY A 186 4.29 -10.76 -9.03
C GLY A 186 2.91 -11.03 -9.65
N LEU A 187 1.83 -10.52 -9.06
CA LEU A 187 0.47 -10.60 -9.62
C LEU A 187 0.12 -9.32 -10.38
N ALA A 188 1.01 -8.95 -11.32
CA ALA A 188 0.97 -7.68 -12.03
C ALA A 188 -0.31 -7.45 -12.84
N LYS A 189 -0.82 -8.47 -13.56
CA LYS A 189 -2.12 -8.34 -14.28
C LYS A 189 -3.25 -7.97 -13.32
N HIS A 190 -3.39 -8.72 -12.23
CA HIS A 190 -4.43 -8.48 -11.23
C HIS A 190 -4.30 -7.08 -10.63
N GLY A 191 -3.11 -6.72 -10.13
CA GLY A 191 -2.89 -5.39 -9.56
C GLY A 191 -3.10 -4.25 -10.57
N MET A 192 -2.70 -4.42 -11.82
CA MET A 192 -2.96 -3.43 -12.88
C MET A 192 -4.44 -3.29 -13.22
N THR A 193 -5.21 -4.37 -13.19
CA THR A 193 -6.67 -4.31 -13.35
C THR A 193 -7.32 -3.54 -12.19
N MET A 194 -6.92 -3.79 -10.94
CA MET A 194 -7.44 -3.03 -9.81
C MET A 194 -7.05 -1.54 -9.89
N LEU A 195 -5.81 -1.23 -10.28
CA LEU A 195 -5.36 0.15 -10.53
C LEU A 195 -6.19 0.82 -11.64
N SER A 196 -6.43 0.13 -12.76
CA SER A 196 -7.17 0.74 -13.88
C SER A 196 -8.61 1.07 -13.46
N LEU A 197 -9.27 0.19 -12.73
CA LEU A 197 -10.62 0.42 -12.19
C LEU A 197 -10.63 1.55 -11.15
N SER A 198 -9.56 1.72 -10.38
CA SER A 198 -9.47 2.78 -9.37
C SER A 198 -9.49 4.20 -9.95
N TYR A 199 -9.15 4.40 -11.24
CA TYR A 199 -9.23 5.73 -11.88
C TYR A 199 -10.66 6.25 -11.98
N MET A 200 -11.66 5.36 -12.04
CA MET A 200 -13.06 5.77 -11.97
C MET A 200 -13.37 6.39 -10.61
N MET A 201 -12.89 5.77 -9.52
CA MET A 201 -13.04 6.34 -8.16
C MET A 201 -12.31 7.67 -8.03
N ALA A 202 -11.10 7.80 -8.56
CA ALA A 202 -10.35 9.05 -8.57
C ALA A 202 -11.12 10.18 -9.28
N THR A 203 -11.80 9.86 -10.38
CA THR A 203 -12.64 10.80 -11.12
C THR A 203 -13.86 11.20 -10.31
N GLU A 204 -14.57 10.24 -9.71
CA GLU A 204 -15.76 10.51 -8.91
C GLU A 204 -15.46 11.26 -7.60
N LEU A 205 -14.27 11.05 -7.01
CA LEU A 205 -13.77 11.84 -5.87
C LEU A 205 -13.33 13.27 -6.25
N GLY A 206 -13.38 13.62 -7.54
CA GLY A 206 -13.24 14.98 -8.03
C GLY A 206 -11.81 15.45 -8.23
N ILE A 207 -10.85 14.53 -8.43
CA ILE A 207 -9.44 14.89 -8.64
C ILE A 207 -9.23 15.80 -9.85
N PHE A 208 -10.02 15.61 -10.91
CA PHE A 208 -9.79 16.30 -12.20
C PHE A 208 -10.64 17.55 -12.39
N ASP A 209 -11.83 17.60 -11.80
CA ASP A 209 -12.82 18.67 -11.99
C ASP A 209 -13.06 19.51 -10.72
N ALA A 210 -12.45 19.13 -9.60
CA ALA A 210 -12.65 19.74 -8.29
C ALA A 210 -14.15 19.88 -7.96
N ASN A 211 -14.90 18.78 -8.10
CA ASN A 211 -16.32 18.68 -7.78
C ASN A 211 -16.66 19.00 -6.30
N GLU A 212 -17.94 18.97 -5.94
CA GLU A 212 -18.40 19.28 -4.58
C GLU A 212 -17.81 18.34 -3.51
N ILE A 213 -17.56 17.07 -3.86
CA ILE A 213 -16.94 16.10 -2.96
C ILE A 213 -15.52 16.56 -2.65
N PHE A 214 -14.72 16.87 -3.68
CA PHE A 214 -13.36 17.40 -3.50
C PHE A 214 -13.34 18.71 -2.69
N ARG A 215 -14.32 19.60 -2.93
CA ARG A 215 -14.42 20.89 -2.23
C ARG A 215 -14.95 20.79 -0.80
N SER A 216 -15.60 19.71 -0.41
CA SER A 216 -16.09 19.48 0.94
C SER A 216 -15.07 18.77 1.83
N MET A 217 -14.10 18.05 1.25
CA MET A 217 -12.99 17.45 2.00
C MET A 217 -12.15 18.50 2.73
N ASP A 218 -11.61 18.16 3.89
CA ASP A 218 -10.59 18.97 4.54
C ASP A 218 -9.25 18.92 3.80
N LEU A 219 -8.34 19.83 4.15
CA LEU A 219 -7.06 19.99 3.45
C LEU A 219 -6.18 18.74 3.50
N ILE A 220 -6.23 17.97 4.60
CA ILE A 220 -5.44 16.74 4.73
C ILE A 220 -6.01 15.68 3.78
N ASP A 221 -7.32 15.51 3.73
CA ASP A 221 -7.95 14.50 2.87
C ASP A 221 -7.77 14.79 1.38
N ARG A 222 -7.76 16.07 0.99
CA ARG A 222 -7.40 16.47 -0.38
C ARG A 222 -5.96 16.13 -0.72
N GLU A 223 -5.02 16.42 0.19
CA GLU A 223 -3.60 16.10 -0.03
C GLU A 223 -3.39 14.58 -0.13
N LEU A 224 -4.05 13.81 0.73
CA LEU A 224 -4.00 12.34 0.69
C LEU A 224 -4.62 11.79 -0.60
N LEU A 225 -5.75 12.33 -1.06
CA LEU A 225 -6.39 11.96 -2.32
C LEU A 225 -5.44 12.19 -3.50
N VAL A 226 -4.84 13.38 -3.59
CA VAL A 226 -3.88 13.74 -4.64
C VAL A 226 -2.62 12.86 -4.56
N THR A 227 -2.09 12.63 -3.36
CA THR A 227 -0.93 11.75 -3.15
C THR A 227 -1.22 10.32 -3.58
N THR A 228 -2.41 9.81 -3.27
CA THR A 228 -2.87 8.46 -3.64
C THR A 228 -2.98 8.33 -5.16
N TYR A 229 -3.51 9.35 -5.84
CA TYR A 229 -3.53 9.39 -7.30
C TYR A 229 -2.14 9.37 -7.91
N TRP A 230 -1.21 10.19 -7.40
CA TRP A 230 0.16 10.21 -7.94
C TRP A 230 0.91 8.89 -7.72
N ALA A 231 0.64 8.19 -6.61
CA ALA A 231 1.20 6.86 -6.37
C ALA A 231 0.69 5.83 -7.41
N ALA A 232 -0.60 5.88 -7.74
CA ALA A 232 -1.21 5.05 -8.79
C ALA A 232 -0.62 5.38 -10.17
N PHE A 233 -0.62 6.67 -10.53
CA PHE A 233 -0.15 7.16 -11.83
C PHE A 233 1.31 6.80 -12.09
N ARG A 234 2.18 6.99 -11.10
CA ARG A 234 3.60 6.65 -11.18
C ARG A 234 3.81 5.18 -11.52
N THR A 235 3.07 4.28 -10.88
CA THR A 235 3.19 2.84 -11.13
C THR A 235 2.70 2.45 -12.53
N THR A 236 1.58 3.04 -12.98
CA THR A 236 1.10 2.81 -14.35
C THR A 236 2.08 3.32 -15.42
N SER A 237 2.79 4.41 -15.15
CA SER A 237 3.75 5.02 -16.09
C SER A 237 5.06 4.23 -16.21
N TYR A 238 5.49 3.54 -15.16
CA TYR A 238 6.72 2.72 -15.20
C TYR A 238 6.54 1.35 -15.84
N GLY A 239 5.29 0.93 -16.03
CA GLY A 239 4.95 -0.44 -16.45
C GLY A 239 5.18 -1.46 -15.33
N CYS A 240 4.52 -2.61 -15.47
CA CYS A 240 4.64 -3.71 -14.53
C CYS A 240 5.20 -4.94 -15.25
N LEU A 241 5.98 -5.75 -14.53
CA LEU A 241 6.48 -7.01 -15.05
C LEU A 241 5.51 -8.11 -14.65
N GLU A 242 4.93 -8.75 -15.66
CA GLU A 242 4.21 -9.99 -15.50
C GLU A 242 5.14 -11.17 -15.76
N ARG A 243 4.93 -12.26 -15.01
CA ARG A 243 5.60 -13.53 -15.25
C ARG A 243 4.52 -14.55 -15.64
N GLU A 244 4.77 -15.33 -16.68
CA GLU A 244 3.94 -16.47 -17.10
C GLU A 244 3.76 -17.51 -15.99
#